data_AF-A0A3N5QM48-F1
#
_entry.id   AF-A0A3N5QM48-F1
#
_cell.length_a   1.000
_cell.length_b   1.000
_cell.length_c   1.000
_cell.angle_alpha   90.00
_cell.angle_beta   90.00
_cell.angle_gamma   90.00
#
_symmetry.space_group_name_H-M   'P 1'
#
loop_
_entity.id
_entity.type
_entity.pdbx_description
1 polymer ?
#
loop_
_entity_poly.entity_id
_entity_poly.type
_entity_poly.pdbx_seq_one_letter_code
_entity_poly.pdbx_strand_id
1 'polypeptide(L)'
;ATTWVDAELVRAAARAYSRAKPAALQWGNAIEQNHRCFDATRALVCLMAICGNLDVAGGNIQPLDPRFIRLGELVRAERLPSKQKEMLHAYHGAIPRLMSVPPAYFRKAILEGFPYPVKAAYLQGTNPLITYADSPLTYRALQALDFLVVADIFMTPTALLADLVLPAATTFEFNDIGHCGLGHGFILARPKVVNPPEECWPDIKILNELGKRVCSPDDWFENHEELLDEILRPGGLTW
;
A
#
# COMPACT_ATOMS: atom_id res chain seq x y z
N ALA A 1 18.47 29.04 14.66
CA ALA A 1 17.52 29.90 13.91
C ALA A 1 16.42 29.08 13.25
N THR A 2 16.74 28.05 12.45
CA THR A 2 15.74 27.29 11.66
C THR A 2 14.80 26.38 12.47
N THR A 3 15.30 25.66 13.46
CA THR A 3 14.53 24.62 14.18
C THR A 3 13.90 25.08 15.49
N TRP A 4 14.26 26.28 15.96
CA TRP A 4 13.92 26.81 17.29
C TRP A 4 14.37 25.92 18.46
N VAL A 5 15.25 24.95 18.22
CA VAL A 5 15.89 24.11 19.25
C VAL A 5 17.24 24.73 19.62
N ASP A 6 17.54 24.73 20.92
CA ASP A 6 18.84 25.15 21.44
C ASP A 6 19.99 24.32 20.81
N ALA A 7 21.07 25.00 20.42
CA ALA A 7 22.18 24.36 19.72
C ALA A 7 22.88 23.28 20.58
N GLU A 8 22.95 23.46 21.90
CA GLU A 8 23.52 22.46 22.81
C GLU A 8 22.65 21.22 22.91
N LEU A 9 21.32 21.35 22.87
CA LEU A 9 20.42 20.19 22.83
C LEU A 9 20.61 19.37 21.55
N VAL A 10 20.78 20.03 20.40
CA VAL A 10 21.06 19.33 19.13
C VAL A 10 22.39 18.56 19.21
N ARG A 11 23.45 19.21 19.73
CA ARG A 11 24.76 18.56 19.91
C ARG A 11 24.68 17.40 20.91
N ALA A 12 23.96 17.58 22.02
CA ALA A 12 23.76 16.55 23.03
C ALA A 12 23.02 15.34 22.45
N ALA A 13 21.95 15.55 21.69
CA ALA A 13 21.22 14.47 21.01
C ALA A 13 22.11 13.71 20.01
N ALA A 14 22.89 14.42 19.20
CA ALA A 14 23.82 13.80 18.26
C ALA A 14 24.89 12.95 18.98
N ARG A 15 25.47 13.48 20.08
CA ARG A 15 26.43 12.74 20.91
C ARG A 15 25.79 11.53 21.57
N ALA A 16 24.58 11.67 22.11
CA ALA A 16 23.85 10.57 22.74
C ALA A 16 23.60 9.44 21.74
N TYR A 17 23.05 9.75 20.56
CA TYR A 17 22.80 8.76 19.52
C TYR A 17 24.08 8.07 19.04
N SER A 18 25.15 8.82 18.78
CA SER A 18 26.42 8.24 18.30
C SER A 18 27.12 7.32 19.31
N ARG A 19 26.87 7.53 20.62
CA ARG A 19 27.46 6.74 21.72
C ARG A 19 26.58 5.57 22.14
N ALA A 20 25.27 5.67 21.94
CA ALA A 20 24.35 4.56 22.14
C ALA A 20 24.61 3.52 21.05
N LYS A 21 25.37 2.48 21.39
CA LYS A 21 25.68 1.36 20.49
C LYS A 21 25.26 0.05 21.15
N PRO A 22 24.33 -0.72 20.54
CA PRO A 22 23.58 -0.40 19.32
C PRO A 22 22.48 0.65 19.57
N ALA A 23 22.04 1.37 18.52
CA ALA A 23 20.85 2.22 18.58
C ALA A 23 20.01 2.10 17.31
N ALA A 24 18.69 2.11 17.48
CA ALA A 24 17.73 2.12 16.38
C ALA A 24 17.03 3.48 16.28
N LEU A 25 16.81 3.95 15.05
CA LEU A 25 15.93 5.08 14.75
C LEU A 25 14.67 4.56 14.07
N GLN A 26 13.52 4.99 14.59
CA GLN A 26 12.22 4.78 13.96
C GLN A 26 11.66 6.15 13.61
N TRP A 27 11.03 6.27 12.44
CA TRP A 27 10.26 7.45 12.09
C TRP A 27 8.86 7.03 11.64
N GLY A 28 7.95 8.01 11.58
CA GLY A 28 6.61 7.81 11.06
C GLY A 28 6.14 9.04 10.30
N ASN A 29 4.81 9.18 10.22
CA ASN A 29 4.12 10.16 9.38
C ASN A 29 4.67 11.60 9.50
N ALA A 30 5.13 12.04 10.68
CA ALA A 30 5.66 13.39 10.86
C ALA A 30 6.87 13.69 9.93
N ILE A 31 7.73 12.71 9.68
CA ILE A 31 8.87 12.84 8.77
C ILE A 31 8.44 12.70 7.31
N GLU A 32 7.38 11.94 7.03
CA GLU A 32 6.95 11.60 5.67
C GLU A 32 5.98 12.62 5.07
N GLN A 33 5.13 13.25 5.90
CA GLN A 33 4.10 14.19 5.49
C GLN A 33 4.58 15.64 5.46
N ASN A 34 5.73 15.88 4.82
CA ASN A 34 6.23 17.23 4.59
C ASN A 34 7.00 17.31 3.26
N HIS A 35 7.15 18.52 2.73
CA HIS A 35 7.79 18.77 1.43
C HIS A 35 9.32 18.51 1.42
N ARG A 36 9.94 18.23 2.58
CA ARG A 36 11.36 17.87 2.72
C ARG A 36 11.55 16.39 3.08
N CYS A 37 10.50 15.56 2.99
CA CYS A 37 10.55 14.17 3.44
C CYS A 37 11.72 13.40 2.82
N PHE A 38 12.00 13.62 1.54
CA PHE A 38 13.11 12.99 0.84
C PHE A 38 14.47 13.28 1.50
N ASP A 39 14.76 14.55 1.79
CA ASP A 39 16.01 14.95 2.42
C ASP A 39 16.08 14.52 3.88
N ALA A 40 14.97 14.64 4.61
CA ALA A 40 14.89 14.26 6.02
C ALA A 40 15.12 12.75 6.20
N THR A 41 14.40 11.92 5.44
CA THR A 41 14.55 10.46 5.47
C THR A 41 15.95 10.04 5.06
N ARG A 42 16.51 10.64 3.99
CA ARG A 42 17.89 10.36 3.56
C ARG A 42 18.90 10.72 4.64
N ALA A 43 18.74 11.87 5.32
CA ALA A 43 19.62 12.27 6.41
C ALA A 43 19.55 11.29 7.59
N LEU A 44 18.36 10.80 7.95
CA LEU A 44 18.18 9.79 8.99
C LEU A 44 18.88 8.47 8.64
N VAL A 45 18.72 7.99 7.40
CA VAL A 45 19.41 6.77 6.92
C VAL A 45 20.94 6.95 6.92
N CYS A 46 21.43 8.11 6.47
CA CYS A 46 22.85 8.43 6.55
C CYS A 46 23.35 8.44 8.00
N LEU A 47 22.56 8.99 8.94
CA LEU A 47 22.89 9.00 10.36
C LEU A 47 22.98 7.58 10.94
N MET A 48 22.04 6.69 10.60
CA MET A 48 22.11 5.27 10.96
C MET A 48 23.41 4.63 10.45
N ALA A 49 23.75 4.89 9.18
CA ALA A 49 24.93 4.32 8.52
C ALA A 49 26.25 4.79 9.15
N ILE A 50 26.46 6.10 9.30
CA ILE A 50 27.71 6.65 9.85
C ILE A 50 27.93 6.29 11.32
N CYS A 51 26.86 6.04 12.07
CA CYS A 51 26.95 5.59 13.46
C CYS A 51 27.20 4.08 13.58
N GLY A 52 27.11 3.32 12.47
CA GLY A 52 27.30 1.87 12.45
C GLY A 52 26.10 1.10 13.00
N ASN A 53 24.89 1.63 12.82
CA ASN A 53 23.65 1.07 13.36
C ASN A 53 22.81 0.30 12.31
N LEU A 54 23.27 0.20 11.07
CA LEU A 54 22.61 -0.61 10.04
C LEU A 54 23.05 -2.07 10.15
N ASP A 55 22.07 -2.98 10.11
CA ASP A 55 22.25 -4.43 10.07
C ASP A 55 23.07 -5.00 11.25
N VAL A 56 22.85 -4.43 12.44
CA VAL A 56 23.42 -4.89 13.70
C VAL A 56 22.33 -5.22 14.70
N ALA A 57 22.55 -6.24 15.55
CA ALA A 57 21.60 -6.60 16.60
C ALA A 57 21.33 -5.40 17.53
N GLY A 58 20.05 -5.05 17.72
CA GLY A 58 19.62 -3.87 18.48
C GLY A 58 19.68 -2.54 17.71
N GLY A 59 20.15 -2.54 16.46
CA GLY A 59 20.12 -1.41 15.54
C GLY A 59 18.93 -1.46 14.57
N ASN A 60 19.08 -0.76 13.45
CA ASN A 60 18.14 -0.81 12.33
C ASN A 60 18.45 -2.02 11.44
N ILE A 61 17.60 -3.03 11.51
CA ILE A 61 17.75 -4.27 10.73
C ILE A 61 16.69 -4.35 9.62
N GLN A 62 17.07 -4.98 8.51
CA GLN A 62 16.10 -5.48 7.53
C GLN A 62 15.86 -6.95 7.85
N PRO A 63 14.71 -7.33 8.43
CA PRO A 63 14.49 -8.72 8.77
C PRO A 63 14.35 -9.57 7.50
N LEU A 64 14.78 -10.82 7.60
CA LEU A 64 14.56 -11.80 6.55
C LEU A 64 13.10 -12.23 6.57
N ASP A 65 12.39 -11.96 5.49
CA ASP A 65 11.02 -12.42 5.34
C ASP A 65 10.96 -13.94 5.16
N PRO A 66 9.92 -14.62 5.69
CA PRO A 66 9.67 -16.03 5.38
C PRO A 66 9.52 -16.26 3.87
N ARG A 67 9.68 -17.51 3.43
CA ARG A 67 9.45 -17.84 2.02
C ARG A 67 7.95 -17.89 1.74
N PHE A 68 7.44 -16.89 1.02
CA PHE A 68 6.10 -16.84 0.45
C PHE A 68 6.18 -16.25 -0.96
N ILE A 69 5.10 -16.31 -1.74
CA ILE A 69 5.08 -15.78 -3.10
C ILE A 69 5.36 -14.26 -3.09
N ARG A 70 6.28 -13.80 -3.94
CA ARG A 70 6.59 -12.37 -3.98
C ARG A 70 5.50 -11.62 -4.75
N LEU A 71 5.22 -10.39 -4.34
CA LEU A 71 4.24 -9.52 -5.00
C LEU A 71 4.44 -9.45 -6.52
N GLY A 72 5.69 -9.35 -6.99
CA GLY A 72 5.98 -9.29 -8.43
C GLY A 72 5.49 -10.50 -9.22
N GLU A 73 5.44 -11.68 -8.59
CA GLU A 73 4.94 -12.91 -9.22
C GLU A 73 3.41 -12.87 -9.33
N LEU A 74 2.70 -12.43 -8.29
CA LEU A 74 1.24 -12.27 -8.30
C LEU A 74 0.76 -11.20 -9.30
N VAL A 75 1.55 -10.15 -9.48
CA VAL A 75 1.21 -9.01 -10.35
C VAL A 75 1.24 -9.37 -11.82
N ARG A 76 1.97 -10.42 -12.21
CA ARG A 76 2.10 -10.89 -13.60
C ARG A 76 2.48 -9.77 -14.59
N ALA A 77 3.41 -8.90 -14.19
CA ALA A 77 3.78 -7.71 -14.97
C ALA A 77 4.33 -8.05 -16.37
N GLU A 78 4.89 -9.26 -16.55
CA GLU A 78 5.37 -9.79 -17.82
C GLU A 78 4.28 -9.87 -18.90
N ARG A 79 3.01 -9.98 -18.49
CA ARG A 79 1.86 -10.00 -19.40
C ARG A 79 1.42 -8.61 -19.87
N LEU A 80 1.99 -7.56 -19.29
CA LEU A 80 1.73 -6.18 -19.68
C LEU A 80 3.07 -5.48 -20.03
N PRO A 81 3.69 -5.78 -21.18
CA PRO A 81 5.03 -5.28 -21.51
C PRO A 81 5.13 -3.74 -21.53
N SER A 82 4.03 -3.07 -21.86
CA SER A 82 3.97 -1.60 -21.90
C SER A 82 3.79 -0.95 -20.53
N LYS A 83 3.42 -1.72 -19.50
CA LYS A 83 3.11 -1.26 -18.14
C LYS A 83 4.20 -0.38 -17.53
N GLN A 84 5.47 -0.70 -17.78
CA GLN A 84 6.60 0.08 -17.24
C GLN A 84 6.78 1.46 -17.88
N LYS A 85 6.12 1.73 -19.02
CA LYS A 85 6.24 2.99 -19.77
C LYS A 85 4.93 3.77 -19.79
N GLU A 86 3.81 3.07 -19.83
CA GLU A 86 2.49 3.65 -20.04
C GLU A 86 1.72 3.90 -18.75
N MET A 87 2.15 3.37 -17.60
CA MET A 87 1.49 3.70 -16.34
C MET A 87 1.69 5.17 -15.97
N LEU A 88 0.64 5.75 -15.38
CA LEU A 88 0.60 7.15 -14.95
C LEU A 88 1.81 7.59 -14.12
N HIS A 89 2.27 6.77 -13.17
CA HIS A 89 3.46 7.11 -12.37
C HIS A 89 4.76 7.02 -13.16
N ALA A 90 4.86 6.10 -14.13
CA ALA A 90 6.02 5.97 -15.00
C ALA A 90 6.18 7.20 -15.89
N TYR A 91 5.08 7.72 -16.44
CA TYR A 91 5.07 8.97 -17.20
C TYR A 91 5.63 10.14 -16.38
N HIS A 92 5.25 10.24 -15.11
CA HIS A 92 5.72 11.31 -14.22
C HIS A 92 7.09 11.06 -13.60
N GLY A 93 7.76 9.93 -13.92
CA GLY A 93 9.01 9.52 -13.28
C GLY A 93 8.88 9.31 -11.77
N ALA A 94 7.66 9.16 -11.27
CA ALA A 94 7.38 9.04 -9.85
C ALA A 94 7.51 7.57 -9.45
N ILE A 95 8.54 7.28 -8.66
CA ILE A 95 8.70 5.98 -7.98
C ILE A 95 8.55 4.78 -8.94
N PRO A 96 9.26 4.73 -10.10
CA PRO A 96 8.97 3.78 -11.18
C PRO A 96 9.16 2.30 -10.81
N ARG A 97 9.79 2.02 -9.67
CA ARG A 97 9.96 0.66 -9.13
C ARG A 97 8.82 0.21 -8.22
N LEU A 98 7.92 1.12 -7.82
CA LEU A 98 6.72 0.81 -7.05
C LEU A 98 5.50 1.09 -7.92
N MET A 99 4.48 0.24 -7.84
CA MET A 99 3.26 0.38 -8.64
C MET A 99 2.27 1.38 -8.03
N SER A 100 2.78 2.52 -7.54
CA SER A 100 1.99 3.50 -6.80
C SER A 100 1.89 4.79 -7.60
N VAL A 101 0.67 5.27 -7.79
CA VAL A 101 0.41 6.56 -8.43
C VAL A 101 0.16 7.61 -7.35
N PRO A 102 0.94 8.70 -7.32
CA PRO A 102 0.63 9.83 -6.44
C PRO A 102 -0.79 10.35 -6.65
N PRO A 103 -1.59 10.59 -5.59
CA PRO A 103 -2.98 11.04 -5.70
C PRO A 103 -3.20 12.30 -6.55
N ALA A 104 -2.20 13.20 -6.59
CA ALA A 104 -2.24 14.38 -7.43
C ALA A 104 -2.31 14.03 -8.93
N TYR A 105 -1.50 13.06 -9.38
CA TYR A 105 -1.51 12.64 -10.78
C TYR A 105 -2.75 11.83 -11.14
N PHE A 106 -3.25 11.00 -10.23
CA PHE A 106 -4.52 10.31 -10.41
C PHE A 106 -5.67 11.29 -10.66
N ARG A 107 -5.83 12.30 -9.80
CA ARG A 107 -6.86 13.33 -9.97
C ARG A 107 -6.67 14.16 -11.24
N LYS A 108 -5.43 14.47 -11.58
CA LYS A 108 -5.09 15.17 -12.83
C LYS A 108 -5.52 14.37 -14.06
N ALA A 109 -5.24 13.06 -14.08
CA ALA A 109 -5.62 12.20 -15.19
C ALA A 109 -7.14 12.08 -15.38
N ILE A 110 -7.91 12.15 -14.29
CA ILE A 110 -9.38 12.18 -14.36
C ILE A 110 -9.87 13.53 -14.91
N LEU A 111 -9.44 14.63 -14.30
CA LEU A 111 -9.98 15.96 -14.59
C LEU A 111 -9.48 16.55 -15.92
N GLU A 112 -8.22 16.30 -16.27
CA GLU A 112 -7.57 16.91 -17.45
C GLU A 112 -7.36 15.90 -18.58
N GLY A 113 -7.57 14.61 -18.35
CA GLY A 113 -7.33 13.58 -19.36
C GLY A 113 -5.85 13.36 -19.71
N PHE A 114 -4.93 13.80 -18.85
CA PHE A 114 -3.49 13.81 -19.11
C PHE A 114 -2.70 12.99 -18.09
N PRO A 115 -1.72 12.17 -18.51
CA PRO A 115 -1.27 11.87 -19.88
C PRO A 115 -2.27 11.07 -20.73
N TYR A 116 -3.29 10.47 -20.11
CA TYR A 116 -4.42 9.83 -20.76
C TYR A 116 -5.63 9.86 -19.81
N PRO A 117 -6.87 9.75 -20.32
CA PRO A 117 -8.06 9.84 -19.48
C PRO A 117 -8.23 8.63 -18.56
N VAL A 118 -8.54 8.91 -17.29
CA VAL A 118 -9.04 7.92 -16.34
C VAL A 118 -10.54 8.12 -16.19
N LYS A 119 -11.31 7.11 -16.59
CA LYS A 119 -12.77 7.18 -16.68
C LYS A 119 -13.52 6.35 -15.66
N ALA A 120 -12.89 5.33 -15.11
CA ALA A 120 -13.48 4.51 -14.07
C ALA A 120 -12.48 4.26 -12.94
N ALA A 121 -12.99 4.02 -11.74
CA ALA A 121 -12.18 3.63 -10.60
C ALA A 121 -12.88 2.53 -9.78
N TYR A 122 -12.09 1.54 -9.38
CA TYR A 122 -12.45 0.57 -8.33
C TYR A 122 -11.64 0.92 -7.09
N LEU A 123 -12.34 1.28 -6.02
CA LEU A 123 -11.75 1.64 -4.73
C LEU A 123 -12.12 0.58 -3.70
N GLN A 124 -11.12 0.04 -3.00
CA GLN A 124 -11.34 -1.00 -2.01
C GLN A 124 -10.67 -0.60 -0.69
N GLY A 125 -11.43 -0.66 0.41
CA GLY A 125 -10.93 -0.36 1.75
C GLY A 125 -10.32 1.04 1.87
N THR A 126 -10.81 2.02 1.11
CA THR A 126 -10.22 3.36 1.04
C THR A 126 -11.27 4.45 0.91
N ASN A 127 -10.99 5.60 1.53
CA ASN A 127 -11.87 6.77 1.57
C ASN A 127 -11.12 8.05 1.14
N PRO A 128 -10.69 8.16 -0.13
CA PRO A 128 -9.88 9.26 -0.65
C PRO A 128 -10.47 10.65 -0.43
N LEU A 129 -11.80 10.79 -0.32
CA LEU A 129 -12.43 12.08 -0.07
C LEU A 129 -11.92 12.75 1.23
N ILE A 130 -11.61 11.95 2.26
CA ILE A 130 -11.10 12.46 3.54
C ILE A 130 -9.60 12.17 3.76
N THR A 131 -9.03 11.18 3.07
CA THR A 131 -7.63 10.78 3.29
C THR A 131 -6.65 11.46 2.33
N TYR A 132 -7.11 11.96 1.18
CA TYR A 132 -6.26 12.72 0.26
C TYR A 132 -6.27 14.22 0.61
N ALA A 133 -5.13 14.88 0.45
CA ALA A 133 -5.04 16.32 0.56
C ALA A 133 -5.89 17.01 -0.53
N ASP A 134 -6.52 18.14 -0.20
CA ASP A 134 -7.46 18.87 -1.06
C ASP A 134 -8.73 18.05 -1.38
N SER A 135 -9.59 17.90 -0.36
CA SER A 135 -10.89 17.21 -0.47
C SER A 135 -11.81 17.82 -1.54
N PRO A 136 -11.93 19.16 -1.71
CA PRO A 136 -12.75 19.72 -2.79
C PRO A 136 -12.27 19.33 -4.20
N LEU A 137 -10.96 19.25 -4.43
CA LEU A 137 -10.42 18.75 -5.70
C LEU A 137 -10.67 17.24 -5.86
N THR A 138 -10.50 16.46 -4.80
CA THR A 138 -10.79 15.02 -4.82
C THR A 138 -12.26 14.74 -5.11
N TYR A 139 -13.18 15.47 -4.48
CA TYR A 139 -14.62 15.38 -4.73
C TYR A 139 -14.94 15.61 -6.21
N ARG A 140 -14.44 16.72 -6.78
CA ARG A 140 -14.62 17.02 -8.21
C ARG A 140 -14.05 15.94 -9.12
N ALA A 141 -12.88 15.39 -8.78
CA ALA A 141 -12.28 14.31 -9.56
C ALA A 141 -13.15 13.04 -9.51
N LEU A 142 -13.61 12.62 -8.32
CA LEU A 142 -14.45 11.43 -8.18
C LEU A 142 -15.79 11.58 -8.92
N GLN A 143 -16.41 12.76 -8.88
CA GLN A 143 -17.65 13.04 -9.62
C GLN A 143 -17.48 13.09 -11.15
N ALA A 144 -16.26 13.30 -11.64
CA ALA A 144 -15.96 13.36 -13.06
C ALA A 144 -15.68 11.98 -13.68
N LEU A 145 -15.66 10.92 -12.87
CA LEU A 145 -15.59 9.55 -13.35
C LEU A 145 -16.90 9.17 -14.05
N ASP A 146 -16.78 8.38 -15.11
CA ASP A 146 -17.93 7.80 -15.82
C ASP A 146 -18.50 6.59 -15.05
N PHE A 147 -17.68 5.95 -14.19
CA PHE A 147 -18.11 4.86 -13.31
C PHE A 147 -17.21 4.69 -12.07
N LEU A 148 -17.79 4.69 -10.88
CA LEU A 148 -17.09 4.53 -9.60
C LEU A 148 -17.66 3.35 -8.82
N VAL A 149 -16.79 2.38 -8.51
CA VAL A 149 -17.11 1.24 -7.63
C VAL A 149 -16.36 1.38 -6.32
N VAL A 150 -17.05 1.18 -5.20
CA VAL A 150 -16.44 1.19 -3.86
C VAL A 150 -16.76 -0.12 -3.13
N ALA A 151 -15.74 -0.89 -2.80
CA ALA A 151 -15.82 -2.05 -1.90
C ALA A 151 -15.39 -1.64 -0.49
N ASP A 152 -16.34 -1.64 0.45
CA ASP A 152 -16.12 -1.14 1.81
C ASP A 152 -17.05 -1.82 2.81
N ILE A 153 -16.69 -1.76 4.08
CA ILE A 153 -17.48 -2.31 5.20
C ILE A 153 -18.53 -1.30 5.69
N PHE A 154 -18.40 -0.02 5.32
CA PHE A 154 -19.34 1.05 5.66
C PHE A 154 -19.65 1.94 4.47
N MET A 155 -20.81 2.62 4.53
CA MET A 155 -21.16 3.69 3.60
C MET A 155 -20.33 4.95 3.91
N THR A 156 -19.07 4.96 3.49
CA THR A 156 -18.14 6.07 3.69
C THR A 156 -18.50 7.29 2.83
N PRO A 157 -17.99 8.51 3.14
CA PRO A 157 -18.13 9.67 2.26
C PRO A 157 -17.72 9.44 0.80
N THR A 158 -16.74 8.56 0.55
CA THR A 158 -16.39 8.16 -0.82
C THR A 158 -17.38 7.16 -1.40
N ALA A 159 -17.85 6.18 -0.62
CA ALA A 159 -18.89 5.23 -1.05
C ALA A 159 -20.20 5.92 -1.43
N LEU A 160 -20.56 7.03 -0.76
CA LEU A 160 -21.74 7.84 -1.11
C LEU A 160 -21.68 8.47 -2.51
N LEU A 161 -20.50 8.54 -3.13
CA LEU A 161 -20.32 9.03 -4.50
C LEU A 161 -20.31 7.91 -5.53
N ALA A 162 -20.29 6.65 -5.11
CA ALA A 162 -20.13 5.51 -5.99
C ALA A 162 -21.42 5.19 -6.74
N ASP A 163 -21.28 4.74 -7.98
CA ASP A 163 -22.37 4.17 -8.77
C ASP A 163 -22.72 2.75 -8.28
N LEU A 164 -21.73 2.04 -7.73
CA LEU A 164 -21.90 0.70 -7.16
C LEU A 164 -21.09 0.58 -5.86
N VAL A 165 -21.77 0.15 -4.80
CA VAL A 165 -21.13 -0.20 -3.52
C VAL A 165 -21.18 -1.71 -3.36
N LEU A 166 -20.02 -2.33 -3.13
CA LEU A 166 -19.88 -3.76 -2.86
C LEU A 166 -19.66 -3.97 -1.37
N PRO A 167 -20.52 -4.74 -0.67
CA PRO A 167 -20.37 -4.98 0.76
C PRO A 167 -19.16 -5.90 1.01
N ALA A 168 -18.15 -5.38 1.70
CA ALA A 168 -16.96 -6.14 2.06
C ALA A 168 -17.12 -6.86 3.41
N ALA A 169 -16.50 -8.03 3.54
CA ALA A 169 -16.38 -8.75 4.80
C ALA A 169 -15.27 -8.14 5.68
N THR A 170 -15.40 -8.26 7.00
CA THR A 170 -14.39 -7.80 7.97
C THR A 170 -13.30 -8.87 8.23
N THR A 171 -12.16 -8.46 8.79
CA THR A 171 -10.96 -9.33 8.96
C THR A 171 -11.19 -10.64 9.74
N PHE A 172 -12.28 -10.77 10.51
CA PHE A 172 -12.61 -12.00 11.25
C PHE A 172 -13.66 -12.89 10.55
N GLU A 173 -14.10 -12.50 9.36
CA GLU A 173 -15.16 -13.17 8.62
C GLU A 173 -14.63 -14.09 7.50
N PHE A 174 -13.31 -14.10 7.27
CA PHE A 174 -12.64 -14.91 6.25
C PHE A 174 -11.22 -15.29 6.65
N ASN A 175 -10.66 -16.27 5.95
CA ASN A 175 -9.29 -16.72 6.12
C ASN A 175 -8.34 -15.85 5.30
N ASP A 176 -7.23 -15.43 5.89
CA ASP A 176 -6.23 -14.58 5.24
C ASP A 176 -4.82 -14.84 5.81
N ILE A 177 -3.81 -14.37 5.10
CA ILE A 177 -2.42 -14.36 5.54
C ILE A 177 -1.93 -12.90 5.57
N GLY A 178 -1.78 -12.37 6.78
CA GLY A 178 -1.32 -11.02 7.02
C GLY A 178 0.20 -10.86 7.05
N HIS A 179 0.63 -9.60 7.00
CA HIS A 179 2.03 -9.16 7.16
C HIS A 179 3.02 -9.68 6.12
N CYS A 180 2.54 -10.31 5.04
CA CYS A 180 3.34 -10.68 3.88
C CYS A 180 4.01 -9.45 3.26
N GLY A 181 5.34 -9.39 3.30
CA GLY A 181 6.14 -8.39 2.59
C GLY A 181 6.12 -6.98 3.22
N LEU A 182 5.70 -6.86 4.48
CA LEU A 182 5.74 -5.59 5.22
C LEU A 182 7.08 -5.34 5.93
N GLY A 183 8.09 -6.18 5.70
CA GLY A 183 9.43 -6.01 6.28
C GLY A 183 9.46 -6.22 7.79
N HIS A 184 8.54 -7.04 8.32
CA HIS A 184 8.53 -7.43 9.73
C HIS A 184 9.25 -8.76 10.00
N GLY A 185 9.58 -9.54 8.96
CA GLY A 185 10.25 -10.84 9.12
C GLY A 185 9.34 -11.99 9.53
N PHE A 186 8.02 -11.82 9.46
CA PHE A 186 7.06 -12.88 9.74
C PHE A 186 5.81 -12.73 8.87
N ILE A 187 5.10 -13.84 8.71
CA ILE A 187 3.74 -13.89 8.20
C ILE A 187 2.79 -14.18 9.37
N LEU A 188 1.55 -13.73 9.26
CA LEU A 188 0.56 -13.89 10.33
C LEU A 188 -0.67 -14.61 9.78
N ALA A 189 -1.01 -15.77 10.36
CA ALA A 189 -2.28 -16.42 10.07
C ALA A 189 -3.45 -15.57 10.59
N ARG A 190 -4.47 -15.36 9.76
CA ARG A 190 -5.71 -14.67 10.11
C ARG A 190 -6.88 -15.62 9.85
N PRO A 191 -7.15 -16.55 10.77
CA PRO A 191 -8.23 -17.51 10.59
C PRO A 191 -9.58 -16.83 10.73
N LYS A 192 -10.55 -17.33 9.96
CA LYS A 192 -11.96 -16.99 10.08
C LYS A 192 -12.48 -17.36 11.46
N VAL A 193 -13.22 -16.44 12.09
CA VAL A 193 -13.86 -16.64 13.40
C VAL A 193 -15.37 -16.79 13.25
N VAL A 194 -15.98 -16.02 12.36
CA VAL A 194 -17.43 -16.04 12.11
C VAL A 194 -17.71 -16.04 10.61
N ASN A 195 -18.94 -16.36 10.21
CA ASN A 195 -19.36 -16.16 8.82
C ASN A 195 -19.56 -14.66 8.55
N PRO A 196 -19.25 -14.18 7.33
CA PRO A 196 -19.62 -12.82 6.95
C PRO A 196 -21.15 -12.69 6.98
N PRO A 197 -21.68 -11.46 7.17
CA PRO A 197 -23.08 -11.17 6.90
C PRO A 197 -23.49 -11.62 5.50
N GLU A 198 -24.80 -11.80 5.30
CA GLU A 198 -25.33 -12.13 3.99
C GLU A 198 -24.88 -11.09 2.94
N GLU A 199 -24.59 -11.56 1.72
CA GLU A 199 -24.06 -10.75 0.61
C GLU A 199 -22.65 -10.14 0.79
N CYS A 200 -22.13 -10.01 2.02
CA CYS A 200 -20.76 -9.54 2.26
C CYS A 200 -19.73 -10.56 1.78
N TRP A 201 -18.79 -10.11 0.94
CA TRP A 201 -17.71 -10.95 0.42
C TRP A 201 -16.34 -10.48 0.91
N PRO A 202 -15.39 -11.41 1.13
CA PRO A 202 -13.99 -11.05 1.29
C PRO A 202 -13.49 -10.33 0.05
N ASP A 203 -12.64 -9.31 0.24
CA ASP A 203 -12.01 -8.54 -0.83
C ASP A 203 -11.39 -9.43 -1.93
N ILE A 204 -10.67 -10.46 -1.49
CA ILE A 204 -10.04 -11.46 -2.36
C ILE A 204 -11.07 -12.20 -3.23
N LYS A 205 -12.26 -12.50 -2.70
CA LYS A 205 -13.34 -13.14 -3.44
C LYS A 205 -13.94 -12.17 -4.46
N ILE A 206 -14.16 -10.91 -4.07
CA ILE A 206 -14.66 -9.85 -4.96
C ILE A 206 -13.73 -9.74 -6.19
N LEU A 207 -12.42 -9.62 -5.96
CA LEU A 207 -11.43 -9.51 -7.03
C LEU A 207 -11.34 -10.77 -7.88
N ASN A 208 -11.37 -11.96 -7.26
CA ASN A 208 -11.32 -13.23 -7.98
C ASN A 208 -12.52 -13.40 -8.94
N GLU A 209 -13.73 -13.10 -8.46
CA GLU A 209 -14.95 -13.19 -9.24
C GLU A 209 -15.04 -12.11 -10.32
N LEU A 210 -14.61 -10.88 -10.02
CA LEU A 210 -14.50 -9.82 -11.04
C LEU A 210 -13.49 -10.23 -12.12
N GLY A 211 -12.35 -10.75 -11.70
CA GLY A 211 -11.28 -11.25 -12.55
C GLY A 211 -11.75 -12.27 -13.59
N LYS A 212 -12.46 -13.32 -13.14
CA LYS A 212 -13.07 -14.33 -14.02
C LYS A 212 -14.01 -13.75 -15.09
N ARG A 213 -14.61 -12.58 -14.82
CA ARG A 213 -15.59 -11.94 -15.73
C ARG A 213 -14.93 -11.02 -16.74
N VAL A 214 -13.82 -10.38 -16.38
CA VAL A 214 -13.16 -9.35 -17.22
C VAL A 214 -11.84 -9.81 -17.84
N CYS A 215 -11.33 -10.96 -17.43
CA CYS A 215 -10.09 -11.57 -17.91
C CYS A 215 -10.32 -13.06 -18.25
N SER A 216 -9.27 -13.77 -18.68
CA SER A 216 -9.35 -15.22 -18.87
C SER A 216 -9.66 -15.92 -17.54
N PRO A 217 -10.72 -16.75 -17.44
CA PRO A 217 -11.02 -17.49 -16.21
C PRO A 217 -9.86 -18.37 -15.74
N ASP A 218 -9.04 -18.89 -16.67
CA ASP A 218 -7.86 -19.72 -16.39
C ASP A 218 -6.78 -19.02 -15.56
N ASP A 219 -6.83 -17.69 -15.44
CA ASP A 219 -5.90 -16.90 -14.63
C ASP A 219 -6.34 -16.74 -13.17
N TRP A 220 -7.52 -17.24 -12.82
CA TRP A 220 -8.16 -17.05 -11.53
C TRP A 220 -8.51 -18.39 -10.89
N PHE A 221 -8.63 -18.40 -9.57
CA PHE A 221 -8.88 -19.62 -8.82
C PHE A 221 -10.36 -19.99 -8.85
N GLU A 222 -10.68 -21.27 -8.92
CA GLU A 222 -12.07 -21.73 -8.77
C GLU A 222 -12.61 -21.30 -7.40
N ASN A 223 -11.88 -21.60 -6.32
CA ASN A 223 -12.07 -21.02 -5.00
C ASN A 223 -10.97 -20.01 -4.66
N HIS A 224 -11.35 -18.78 -4.30
CA HIS A 224 -10.44 -17.72 -3.87
C HIS A 224 -9.48 -18.11 -2.73
N GLU A 225 -9.84 -19.06 -1.86
CA GLU A 225 -8.96 -19.54 -0.78
C GLU A 225 -7.72 -20.30 -1.29
N GLU A 226 -7.75 -20.82 -2.53
CA GLU A 226 -6.58 -21.46 -3.15
C GLU A 226 -5.39 -20.50 -3.30
N LEU A 227 -5.66 -19.18 -3.37
CA LEU A 227 -4.59 -18.18 -3.35
C LEU A 227 -3.78 -18.22 -2.05
N LEU A 228 -4.39 -18.57 -0.91
CA LEU A 228 -3.70 -18.64 0.37
C LEU A 228 -2.65 -19.74 0.35
N ASP A 229 -2.98 -20.91 -0.21
CA ASP A 229 -2.01 -21.99 -0.43
C ASP A 229 -0.92 -21.59 -1.42
N GLU A 230 -1.27 -20.90 -2.52
CA GLU A 230 -0.28 -20.43 -3.49
C GLU A 230 0.69 -19.41 -2.87
N ILE A 231 0.21 -18.56 -1.96
CA ILE A 231 1.06 -17.64 -1.19
C ILE A 231 2.07 -18.40 -0.36
N LEU A 232 1.65 -19.49 0.29
CA LEU A 232 2.46 -20.28 1.21
C LEU A 232 3.35 -21.33 0.52
N ARG A 233 3.07 -21.66 -0.75
CA ARG A 233 3.75 -22.71 -1.51
C ARG A 233 5.29 -22.63 -1.47
N PRO A 234 5.96 -21.46 -1.61
CA PRO A 234 7.42 -21.38 -1.52
C PRO A 234 7.99 -21.73 -0.13
N GLY A 235 7.17 -21.60 0.91
CA GLY A 235 7.49 -21.99 2.27
C GLY A 235 7.29 -23.49 2.55
N GLY A 236 6.61 -24.21 1.65
CA GLY A 236 6.19 -25.59 1.89
C GLY A 236 5.09 -25.70 2.95
N LEU A 237 4.27 -24.65 3.09
CA LEU A 237 3.16 -24.57 4.03
C LEU A 237 1.83 -24.58 3.25
N THR A 238 0.75 -24.94 3.95
CA THR A 238 -0.65 -24.82 3.49
C THR A 238 -1.43 -24.01 4.52
N TRP A 239 -2.56 -23.43 4.12
CA TRP A 239 -3.41 -22.66 5.04
C TRP A 239 -4.39 -23.56 5.81
#